data_AF-A0A6J6QL42-F1
#
_entry.id   AF-A0A6J6QL42-F1
#
_cell.length_a   1.000
_cell.length_b   1.000
_cell.length_c   1.000
_cell.angle_alpha   90.00
_cell.angle_beta   90.00
_cell.angle_gamma   90.00
#
_symmetry.space_group_name_H-M   'P 1'
#
loop_
_entity.id
_entity.type
_entity.pdbx_description
1 polymer ?
#
loop_
_entity_poly.entity_id
_entity_poly.type
_entity_poly.pdbx_seq_one_letter_code
_entity_poly.pdbx_strand_id
1 'polypeptide(L)'
;MMDDWGYGHMQGGGAFMGVASLVIFVLLGVLVVWAIRTFAGGHAHHGKESAIDILDHRFARGEIAHDDYVRDREALRNALKK
;
A
#
# COMPACT_ATOMS: atom_id res chain seq x y z
N MET A 1 -6.66 39.72 -39.57
CA MET A 1 -6.98 38.40 -38.97
C MET A 1 -6.04 38.26 -37.79
N MET A 2 -6.50 38.72 -36.64
CA MET A 2 -5.78 38.70 -35.37
C MET A 2 -6.75 38.11 -34.37
N ASP A 3 -6.32 37.03 -33.74
CA ASP A 3 -7.11 36.19 -32.84
C ASP A 3 -7.56 36.95 -31.61
N ASP A 4 -8.75 37.56 -31.69
CA ASP A 4 -9.49 38.06 -30.54
C ASP A 4 -10.40 36.93 -30.04
N TRP A 5 -9.80 35.82 -29.61
CA TRP A 5 -10.48 34.83 -28.80
C TRP A 5 -10.63 35.43 -27.41
N GLY A 6 -11.73 36.18 -27.27
CA GLY A 6 -12.13 36.88 -26.07
C GLY A 6 -11.93 36.03 -24.83
N TYR A 7 -10.89 36.40 -24.08
CA TYR A 7 -10.67 36.05 -22.68
C TYR A 7 -11.79 36.67 -21.84
N GLY A 8 -12.98 36.10 -21.97
CA GLY A 8 -14.22 36.66 -21.49
C GLY A 8 -15.11 35.60 -20.87
N HIS A 9 -14.58 34.73 -20.01
CA HIS A 9 -15.43 33.86 -19.18
C HIS A 9 -14.90 33.72 -17.74
N MET A 10 -15.54 34.49 -16.85
CA MET A 10 -15.92 34.11 -15.47
C MET A 10 -14.81 33.95 -14.42
N GLN A 11 -14.42 35.12 -13.89
CA GLN A 11 -13.62 35.39 -12.68
C GLN A 11 -14.11 34.73 -11.35
N GLY A 12 -15.19 33.93 -11.36
CA GLY A 12 -15.70 33.20 -10.19
C GLY A 12 -15.73 31.67 -10.32
N GLY A 13 -15.66 31.12 -11.53
CA GLY A 13 -15.66 29.66 -11.77
C GLY A 13 -14.28 29.04 -11.75
N GLY A 14 -13.24 29.82 -12.09
CA GLY A 14 -11.85 29.36 -12.12
C GLY A 14 -11.26 29.06 -10.73
N ALA A 15 -11.66 29.82 -9.71
CA ALA A 15 -11.22 29.56 -8.33
C ALA A 15 -11.83 28.27 -7.78
N PHE A 16 -13.12 28.02 -8.06
CA PHE A 16 -13.80 26.80 -7.63
C PHE A 16 -13.24 25.55 -8.34
N MET A 17 -12.95 25.65 -9.64
CA MET A 17 -12.26 24.60 -10.41
C MET A 17 -10.80 24.39 -9.96
N GLY A 18 -10.09 25.46 -9.58
CA GLY A 18 -8.73 25.38 -9.04
C GLY A 18 -8.69 24.71 -7.66
N VAL A 19 -9.62 25.05 -6.77
CA VAL A 19 -9.73 24.43 -5.44
C VAL A 19 -10.20 22.98 -5.55
N ALA A 20 -11.17 22.70 -6.43
CA ALA A 20 -11.65 21.33 -6.66
C ALA A 20 -10.53 20.40 -7.15
N SER A 21 -9.66 20.87 -8.06
CA SER A 21 -8.52 20.07 -8.52
C SER A 21 -7.51 19.79 -7.40
N LEU A 22 -7.19 20.78 -6.57
CA LEU A 22 -6.35 20.60 -5.37
C LEU A 22 -6.93 19.58 -4.39
N VAL A 23 -8.24 19.64 -4.13
CA VAL A 23 -8.93 18.69 -3.25
C VAL A 23 -8.82 17.26 -3.78
N ILE A 24 -8.94 17.04 -5.09
CA ILE A 24 -8.79 15.72 -5.71
C ILE A 24 -7.36 15.17 -5.50
N PHE A 25 -6.33 15.99 -5.67
CA PHE A 25 -4.94 15.56 -5.44
C PHE A 25 -4.68 15.22 -3.97
N VAL A 26 -5.22 16.01 -3.03
CA VAL A 26 -5.13 15.72 -1.60
C VAL A 26 -5.86 14.42 -1.26
N LEU A 27 -7.06 14.21 -1.79
CA LEU A 27 -7.83 12.97 -1.63
C LEU A 27 -7.05 11.75 -2.16
N LEU A 28 -6.46 11.85 -3.35
CA LEU A 28 -5.60 10.81 -3.92
C LEU A 28 -4.40 10.53 -3.02
N GLY A 29 -3.72 11.56 -2.52
CA GLY A 29 -2.60 11.40 -1.60
C GLY A 29 -3.00 10.69 -0.31
N VAL A 30 -4.11 11.11 0.30
CA VAL A 30 -4.66 10.45 1.50
C VAL A 30 -5.05 9.00 1.20
N LEU A 31 -5.67 8.73 0.05
CA LEU A 31 -6.07 7.38 -0.34
C LEU A 31 -4.86 6.48 -0.59
N VAL A 32 -3.79 7.00 -1.19
CA VAL A 32 -2.51 6.28 -1.35
C VAL A 32 -1.87 6.01 0.00
N VAL A 33 -1.76 7.00 0.89
CA VAL A 33 -1.18 6.82 2.23
C VAL A 33 -2.03 5.85 3.05
N TRP A 34 -3.36 5.94 2.96
CA TRP A 34 -4.28 5.03 3.61
C TRP A 34 -4.17 3.61 3.05
N ALA A 35 -4.07 3.46 1.73
CA ALA A 35 -3.82 2.17 1.08
C ALA A 35 -2.48 1.59 1.54
N ILE A 36 -1.39 2.36 1.49
CA ILE A 36 -0.08 1.91 1.99
C ILE A 36 -0.18 1.54 3.46
N ARG A 37 -0.82 2.34 4.31
CA ARG A 37 -0.96 2.03 5.74
C ARG A 37 -1.83 0.80 5.99
N THR A 38 -2.82 0.55 5.14
CA THR A 38 -3.72 -0.61 5.20
C THR A 38 -3.13 -1.87 4.59
N PHE A 39 -2.25 -1.77 3.59
CA PHE A 39 -1.57 -2.91 2.94
C PHE A 39 -0.21 -3.21 3.59
N ALA A 40 0.56 -2.19 3.96
CA ALA A 40 1.77 -2.33 4.76
C ALA A 40 1.45 -2.67 6.23
N GLY A 41 0.32 -2.17 6.77
CA GLY A 41 -0.26 -2.67 8.01
C GLY A 41 -1.20 -3.87 7.81
N GLY A 42 -1.42 -4.31 6.57
CA GLY A 42 -2.37 -5.36 6.17
C GLY A 42 -1.80 -6.77 6.19
N HIS A 43 -0.52 -6.92 6.53
CA HIS A 43 -0.06 -8.20 7.03
C HIS A 43 -0.68 -8.48 8.42
N ALA A 44 -1.15 -7.44 9.14
CA ALA A 44 -1.81 -7.58 10.44
C ALA A 44 -3.25 -8.11 10.38
N HIS A 45 -3.58 -8.93 9.38
CA HIS A 45 -4.82 -9.69 9.35
C HIS A 45 -4.66 -10.95 10.22
N HIS A 46 -4.91 -10.74 11.52
CA HIS A 46 -5.48 -11.67 12.49
C HIS A 46 -5.03 -13.15 12.45
N GLY A 47 -4.19 -13.50 13.43
CA GLY A 47 -4.15 -14.83 14.06
C GLY A 47 -3.08 -15.80 13.55
N LYS A 48 -2.31 -15.41 12.52
CA LYS A 48 -1.39 -16.32 11.81
C LYS A 48 -0.29 -15.60 11.05
N GLU A 49 -0.05 -14.34 11.38
CA GLU A 49 1.05 -13.54 10.84
C GLU A 49 2.28 -13.80 11.72
N SER A 50 3.31 -14.49 11.27
CA SER A 50 3.35 -15.74 10.53
C SER A 50 4.68 -16.30 11.03
N ALA A 51 4.67 -17.32 11.88
CA ALA A 51 5.93 -17.94 12.31
C ALA A 51 6.80 -18.35 11.09
N ILE A 52 6.17 -18.51 9.92
CA ILE A 52 6.79 -18.67 8.60
C ILE A 52 7.51 -17.42 8.11
N ASP A 53 6.98 -16.21 8.30
CA ASP A 53 7.63 -14.97 7.85
C ASP A 53 8.90 -14.69 8.68
N ILE A 54 8.85 -15.01 9.98
CA ILE A 54 10.04 -14.95 10.85
C ILE A 54 11.09 -15.97 10.40
N LEU A 55 10.66 -17.15 9.98
CA LEU A 55 11.54 -18.21 9.48
C LEU A 55 12.16 -17.83 8.13
N ASP A 56 11.37 -17.29 7.20
CA ASP A 56 11.81 -16.78 5.90
C ASP A 56 12.87 -15.67 6.07
N HIS A 57 12.64 -14.74 7.00
CA HIS A 57 13.62 -13.68 7.31
C HIS A 57 14.94 -14.21 7.88
N ARG A 58 14.94 -15.32 8.63
CA ARG A 58 16.17 -15.92 9.17
C ARG A 58 16.90 -16.76 8.13
N PHE A 59 16.17 -17.47 7.29
CA PHE A 59 16.73 -18.18 6.15
C PHE A 59 17.37 -17.22 5.13
N ALA A 60 16.70 -16.10 4.82
CA ALA A 60 17.24 -15.07 3.93
C ALA A 60 18.51 -14.41 4.47
N ARG A 61 18.67 -14.35 5.80
CA ARG A 61 19.90 -13.87 6.46
C ARG A 61 21.01 -14.92 6.51
N GLY A 62 20.73 -16.16 6.11
CA GLY A 62 21.67 -17.28 6.22
C GLY A 62 21.91 -17.75 7.66
N GLU A 63 21.05 -17.37 8.60
CA GLU A 63 21.14 -17.78 10.01
C GLU A 63 20.67 -19.22 10.23
N ILE A 64 19.96 -19.80 9.27
CA ILE A 64 19.38 -21.15 9.33
C ILE A 64 19.72 -21.90 8.04
N ALA A 65 20.08 -23.18 8.18
CA ALA A 65 20.32 -24.07 7.05
C ALA A 65 19.00 -24.47 6.36
N HIS A 66 19.08 -24.78 5.06
CA HIS A 66 17.91 -25.16 4.26
C HIS A 66 17.11 -26.33 4.86
N ASP A 67 17.79 -27.33 5.42
CA ASP A 67 17.13 -28.52 5.97
C ASP A 67 16.31 -28.21 7.22
N ASP A 68 16.81 -27.34 8.09
CA ASP A 68 16.07 -26.86 9.27
C ASP A 68 14.88 -25.98 8.87
N TYR A 69 15.07 -25.13 7.85
CA TYR A 69 13.99 -24.31 7.29
C TYR A 69 12.82 -25.15 6.78
N VAL A 70 13.10 -26.21 6.00
CA VAL A 70 12.07 -27.07 5.44
C VAL A 70 11.30 -27.81 6.54
N ARG A 71 12.02 -28.38 7.53
CA ARG A 71 11.41 -29.09 8.66
C ARG A 71 10.47 -28.19 9.45
N ASP A 72 10.94 -27.00 9.83
CA ASP A 72 10.18 -26.10 10.71
C ASP A 72 8.97 -25.50 9.96
N ARG A 73 9.11 -25.25 8.65
CA ARG A 73 8.01 -24.81 7.78
C ARG A 73 6.92 -25.87 7.65
N GLU A 74 7.28 -27.14 7.52
CA GLU A 74 6.30 -28.25 7.47
C GLU A 74 5.59 -28.45 8.81
N ALA A 75 6.32 -28.40 9.91
CA ALA A 75 5.76 -28.49 11.25
C ALA A 75 4.72 -27.39 11.50
N LEU A 76 5.06 -26.15 11.15
CA LEU A 76 4.13 -25.02 11.21
C LEU A 76 2.92 -25.24 10.31
N ARG A 77 3.11 -25.63 9.04
CA ARG A 77 2.00 -25.90 8.12
C ARG A 77 1.02 -26.95 8.65
N ASN A 78 1.53 -28.01 9.27
CA ASN A 78 0.72 -29.08 9.84
C ASN A 78 -0.01 -28.63 11.11
N ALA A 79 0.64 -27.87 11.99
CA ALA A 79 0.02 -27.30 13.19
C ALA A 79 -1.13 -26.34 12.85
N LEU A 80 -1.01 -25.65 11.72
CA LEU A 80 -2.00 -24.69 11.22
C LEU A 80 -3.19 -25.32 10.49
N LYS A 81 -3.11 -26.63 10.20
CA LYS A 81 -4.13 -27.44 9.50
C LYS A 81 -5.00 -28.26 10.45
N LYS A 82 -4.65 -28.28 11.74
CA LYS A 82 -5.33 -29.00 12.82
C LYS A 82 -6.35 -28.10 13.51
#